data_AF-U7NFX2-F1
#
_entry.id   AF-U7NFX2-F1
#
_cell.length_a   1.000
_cell.length_b   1.000
_cell.length_c   1.000
_cell.angle_alpha   90.00
_cell.angle_beta   90.00
_cell.angle_gamma   90.00
#
_symmetry.space_group_name_H-M   'P 1'
#
loop_
_entity.id
_entity.type
_entity.pdbx_description
1 polymer ?
#
loop_
_entity_poly.entity_id
_entity_poly.type
_entity_poly.pdbx_seq_one_letter_code
_entity_poly.pdbx_strand_id
1 'polypeptide(L)'
;MHKWLVVGLIVAILTVVLADQLTRKPAVPALALSERQLEWVGEQIFRNECAGRYDCLVHWNQGEAFPSLGIGHFIWYPEGVNERFVESFPDLIRFMKARAVAMPDWLTEDPVPDAPWPDQNAFIEAAGSQRLAELRAFLDRTKAVQVAFIFKRAEQSLHRVIEAVPDDQRDTVTAHITELSKRPGGVYALMDYVNFKGEGLSSQEVYRGQGWGLRQVLLEMEPGKADTALERFRDAAGRVLTRRAENAEMPIERERWLPGWLKRLESYREPTESDAL
;
A
#
# COMPACT_ATOMS: atom_id res chain seq x y z
N MET A 1 33.97 4.49 -51.54
CA MET A 1 32.52 4.41 -51.22
C MET A 1 32.22 3.60 -49.96
N HIS A 2 32.81 2.42 -49.74
CA HIS A 2 32.53 1.57 -48.57
C HIS A 2 32.78 2.22 -47.18
N LYS A 3 33.86 3.01 -47.01
CA LYS A 3 34.20 3.60 -45.70
C LYS A 3 33.18 4.64 -45.19
N TRP A 4 32.58 5.41 -46.10
CA TRP A 4 31.59 6.44 -45.75
C TRP A 4 30.23 5.86 -45.37
N LEU A 5 29.86 4.72 -45.98
CA LEU A 5 28.67 3.94 -45.62
C LEU A 5 28.77 3.34 -44.21
N VAL A 6 29.93 2.82 -43.82
CA VAL A 6 30.15 2.25 -42.48
C VAL A 6 30.11 3.33 -41.40
N VAL A 7 30.71 4.50 -41.64
CA VAL A 7 30.68 5.62 -40.69
C VAL A 7 29.26 6.17 -40.52
N GLY A 8 28.51 6.32 -41.61
CA GLY A 8 27.11 6.75 -41.55
C GLY A 8 26.22 5.79 -40.77
N LEU A 9 26.44 4.48 -40.90
CA LEU A 9 25.71 3.46 -40.16
C LEU A 9 26.02 3.49 -38.65
N ILE A 10 27.30 3.67 -38.28
CA ILE A 10 27.72 3.76 -36.87
C ILE A 10 27.11 5.00 -36.20
N VAL A 11 27.14 6.16 -36.87
CA VAL A 11 26.54 7.40 -36.36
C VAL A 11 25.03 7.24 -36.20
N ALA A 12 24.35 6.63 -37.18
CA ALA A 12 22.91 6.37 -37.09
C ALA A 12 22.55 5.44 -35.92
N ILE A 13 23.30 4.35 -35.72
CA ILE A 13 23.12 3.43 -34.57
C ILE A 13 23.36 4.16 -33.25
N LEU A 14 24.43 4.95 -33.14
CA LEU A 14 24.70 5.76 -31.94
C LEU A 14 23.58 6.75 -31.66
N THR A 15 23.04 7.43 -32.68
CA THR A 15 21.90 8.35 -32.49
C THR A 15 20.62 7.63 -32.07
N VAL A 16 20.36 6.43 -32.61
CA VAL A 16 19.18 5.62 -32.23
C VAL A 16 19.34 5.07 -30.82
N VAL A 17 20.53 4.59 -30.45
CA VAL A 17 20.81 4.10 -29.09
C VAL A 17 20.75 5.24 -28.07
N LEU A 18 21.29 6.41 -28.40
CA LEU A 18 21.22 7.58 -27.53
C LEU A 18 19.78 8.09 -27.40
N ALA A 19 19.01 8.10 -28.50
CA ALA A 19 17.59 8.45 -28.47
C ALA A 19 16.75 7.43 -27.69
N ASP A 20 17.02 6.12 -27.82
CA ASP A 20 16.38 5.06 -27.03
C ASP A 20 16.70 5.24 -25.55
N GLN A 21 17.97 5.43 -25.18
CA GLN A 21 18.39 5.72 -23.80
C GLN A 21 17.70 6.97 -23.23
N LEU A 22 17.53 8.02 -24.05
CA LEU A 22 16.86 9.26 -23.65
C LEU A 22 15.32 9.15 -23.59
N THR A 23 14.72 8.15 -24.24
CA THR A 23 13.25 8.00 -24.32
C THR A 23 12.70 6.77 -23.60
N ARG A 24 13.57 5.88 -23.10
CA ARG A 24 13.19 4.69 -22.37
C ARG A 24 12.62 5.09 -21.02
N LYS A 25 11.29 5.04 -20.89
CA LYS A 25 10.65 5.12 -19.57
C LYS A 25 11.17 3.95 -18.72
N PRO A 26 11.64 4.19 -17.48
CA PRO A 26 12.00 3.11 -16.60
C PRO A 26 10.79 2.17 -16.44
N ALA A 27 11.00 0.89 -16.75
CA ALA A 27 9.96 -0.11 -16.56
C ALA A 27 9.71 -0.25 -15.05
N VAL A 28 8.45 -0.15 -14.65
CA VAL A 28 8.09 -0.34 -13.24
C VAL A 28 8.35 -1.80 -12.86
N PRO A 29 9.11 -2.06 -11.79
CA PRO A 29 9.41 -3.42 -11.38
C PRO A 29 8.13 -4.17 -11.04
N ALA A 30 7.94 -5.34 -11.65
CA ALA A 30 6.83 -6.21 -11.30
C ALA A 30 7.06 -6.77 -9.89
N LEU A 31 6.00 -6.75 -9.08
CA LEU A 31 6.01 -7.49 -7.82
C LEU A 31 5.84 -8.97 -8.15
N ALA A 32 6.57 -9.84 -7.47
CA ALA A 32 6.48 -11.28 -7.67
C ALA A 32 6.52 -11.99 -6.32
N LEU A 33 5.43 -12.69 -6.00
CA LEU A 33 5.29 -13.51 -4.81
C LEU A 33 4.65 -14.84 -5.19
N SER A 34 5.09 -15.94 -4.57
CA SER A 34 4.35 -17.20 -4.61
C SER A 34 3.04 -17.09 -3.82
N GLU A 35 2.10 -18.01 -4.03
CA GLU A 35 0.84 -18.05 -3.27
C GLU A 35 1.09 -18.06 -1.76
N ARG A 36 2.03 -18.88 -1.30
CA ARG A 36 2.39 -18.98 0.12
C ARG A 36 3.04 -17.70 0.66
N GLN A 37 3.82 -17.00 -0.16
CA GLN A 37 4.36 -15.70 0.22
C GLN A 37 3.26 -14.64 0.29
N LEU A 38 2.28 -14.65 -0.63
CA LEU A 38 1.11 -13.79 -0.55
C LEU A 38 0.32 -14.03 0.73
N GLU A 39 0.07 -15.29 1.09
CA GLU A 39 -0.58 -15.66 2.35
C GLU A 39 0.17 -15.10 3.55
N TRP A 40 1.49 -15.30 3.61
CA TRP A 40 2.33 -14.75 4.67
C TRP A 40 2.28 -13.22 4.74
N VAL A 41 2.30 -12.52 3.59
CA VAL A 41 2.14 -11.06 3.53
C VAL A 41 0.79 -10.65 4.08
N GLY A 42 -0.28 -11.34 3.68
CA GLY A 42 -1.63 -11.10 4.16
C GLY A 42 -1.76 -11.23 5.67
N GLU A 43 -1.12 -12.26 6.25
CA GLU A 43 -1.07 -12.42 7.70
C GLU A 43 -0.32 -11.28 8.38
N GLN A 44 0.81 -10.81 7.83
CA GLN A 44 1.52 -9.68 8.44
C GLN A 44 0.67 -8.42 8.42
N ILE A 45 0.03 -8.10 7.29
CA ILE A 45 -0.87 -6.95 7.17
C ILE A 45 -2.01 -7.09 8.17
N PHE A 46 -2.64 -8.27 8.26
CA PHE A 46 -3.71 -8.49 9.23
C PHE A 46 -3.25 -8.37 10.68
N ARG A 47 -2.00 -8.77 10.99
CA ARG A 47 -1.39 -8.57 12.30
C ARG A 47 -1.14 -7.09 12.59
N ASN A 48 -0.69 -6.31 11.61
CA ASN A 48 -0.46 -4.89 11.78
C ASN A 48 -1.74 -4.08 11.94
N GLU A 49 -2.77 -4.42 11.16
CA GLU A 49 -4.06 -3.72 11.20
C GLU A 49 -4.90 -4.14 12.41
N CYS A 50 -5.04 -5.45 12.64
CA CYS A 50 -6.03 -6.02 13.57
C CYS A 50 -5.42 -6.87 14.70
N ALA A 51 -4.10 -6.94 14.84
CA ALA A 51 -3.43 -7.96 15.66
C ALA A 51 -3.87 -9.40 15.30
N GLY A 52 -4.34 -9.62 14.06
CA GLY A 52 -4.85 -10.91 13.60
C GLY A 52 -6.19 -11.34 14.21
N ARG A 53 -6.93 -10.43 14.85
CA ARG A 53 -8.18 -10.77 15.55
C ARG A 53 -9.38 -10.78 14.61
N TYR A 54 -10.15 -11.87 14.64
CA TYR A 54 -11.38 -12.05 13.86
C TYR A 54 -12.37 -10.88 14.05
N ASP A 55 -12.59 -10.45 15.30
CA ASP A 55 -13.56 -9.40 15.61
C ASP A 55 -13.20 -8.06 14.95
N CYS A 56 -11.92 -7.80 14.71
CA CYS A 56 -11.44 -6.56 14.11
C CYS A 56 -11.60 -6.53 12.58
N LEU A 57 -11.96 -7.64 11.92
CA LEU A 57 -12.29 -7.64 10.48
C LEU A 57 -13.46 -6.71 10.14
N VAL A 58 -14.28 -6.36 11.13
CA VAL A 58 -15.34 -5.36 10.99
C VAL A 58 -15.31 -4.51 12.24
N HIS A 59 -14.69 -3.33 12.13
CA HIS A 59 -14.43 -2.45 13.26
C HIS A 59 -14.75 -0.99 12.93
N TRP A 60 -15.11 -0.21 13.93
CA TRP A 60 -15.31 1.23 13.81
C TRP A 60 -14.60 1.91 14.97
N ASN A 61 -13.49 2.62 14.70
CA ASN A 61 -12.73 3.26 15.77
C ASN A 61 -13.49 4.47 16.32
N GLN A 62 -13.37 4.69 17.62
CA GLN A 62 -13.94 5.87 18.26
C GLN A 62 -13.35 7.16 17.65
N GLY A 63 -14.23 8.03 17.17
CA GLY A 63 -13.87 9.31 16.56
C GLY A 63 -13.68 9.28 15.04
N GLU A 64 -13.84 8.13 14.38
CA GLU A 64 -13.91 8.04 12.91
C GLU A 64 -15.37 8.15 12.43
N ALA A 65 -15.58 8.69 11.24
CA ALA A 65 -16.91 8.74 10.61
C ALA A 65 -17.23 7.51 9.74
N PHE A 66 -16.41 6.46 9.82
CA PHE A 66 -16.50 5.28 8.96
C PHE A 66 -16.01 4.00 9.67
N PRO A 67 -16.54 2.82 9.32
CA PRO A 67 -15.94 1.55 9.65
C PRO A 67 -14.72 1.23 8.78
N SER A 68 -13.80 0.46 9.35
CA SER A 68 -12.68 -0.18 8.68
C SER A 68 -12.91 -1.68 8.59
N LEU A 69 -12.73 -2.24 7.39
CA LEU A 69 -13.10 -3.61 7.07
C LEU A 69 -11.93 -4.47 6.57
N GLY A 70 -11.99 -5.76 6.83
CA GLY A 70 -11.09 -6.76 6.30
C GLY A 70 -9.66 -6.65 6.82
N ILE A 71 -8.79 -7.46 6.26
CA ILE A 71 -7.38 -7.54 6.70
C ILE A 71 -6.58 -6.28 6.38
N GLY A 72 -7.03 -5.50 5.39
CA GLY A 72 -6.39 -4.27 4.95
C GLY A 72 -6.99 -3.00 5.54
N HIS A 73 -7.96 -3.09 6.46
CA HIS A 73 -8.69 -1.91 6.98
C HIS A 73 -9.25 -1.02 5.87
N PHE A 74 -9.99 -1.63 4.95
CA PHE A 74 -10.66 -0.94 3.86
C PHE A 74 -11.74 -0.02 4.42
N ILE A 75 -11.61 1.27 4.11
CA ILE A 75 -12.56 2.31 4.50
C ILE A 75 -13.85 2.16 3.70
N TRP A 76 -14.99 2.24 4.38
CA TRP A 76 -16.32 2.25 3.79
C TRP A 76 -17.14 3.39 4.37
N TYR A 77 -17.50 4.39 3.57
CA TYR A 77 -18.23 5.55 4.06
C TYR A 77 -19.74 5.29 4.15
N PRO A 78 -20.41 5.80 5.19
CA PRO A 78 -21.87 5.91 5.19
C PRO A 78 -22.36 6.94 4.17
N GLU A 79 -23.64 6.87 3.83
CA GLU A 79 -24.27 7.80 2.90
C GLU A 79 -24.07 9.26 3.34
N GLY A 80 -23.64 10.10 2.40
CA GLY A 80 -23.42 11.54 2.65
C GLY A 80 -22.14 11.86 3.43
N VAL A 81 -21.34 10.87 3.82
CA VAL A 81 -20.03 11.08 4.45
C VAL A 81 -18.93 11.07 3.39
N ASN A 82 -18.10 12.11 3.38
CA ASN A 82 -16.91 12.17 2.55
C ASN A 82 -15.81 12.91 3.33
N GLU A 83 -14.77 12.19 3.72
CA GLU A 83 -13.63 12.75 4.43
C GLU A 83 -12.36 12.76 3.58
N ARG A 84 -11.25 13.20 4.17
CA ARG A 84 -9.95 13.29 3.50
C ARG A 84 -9.35 11.94 3.07
N PHE A 85 -9.82 10.83 3.63
CA PHE A 85 -9.25 9.51 3.36
C PHE A 85 -9.91 8.86 2.15
N VAL A 86 -9.13 8.10 1.39
CA VAL A 86 -9.64 7.44 0.19
C VAL A 86 -10.41 6.19 0.58
N GLU A 87 -11.69 6.17 0.24
CA GLU A 87 -12.54 4.99 0.37
C GLU A 87 -11.99 3.83 -0.47
N SER A 88 -12.01 2.61 0.08
CA SER A 88 -11.40 1.46 -0.60
C SER A 88 -12.20 0.16 -0.54
N PHE A 89 -13.22 0.09 0.32
CA PHE A 89 -14.08 -1.09 0.40
C PHE A 89 -14.92 -1.30 -0.87
N PRO A 90 -15.54 -0.27 -1.49
CA PRO A 90 -16.22 -0.45 -2.77
C PRO A 90 -15.33 -1.02 -3.88
N ASP A 91 -14.05 -0.63 -3.91
CA ASP A 91 -13.07 -1.12 -4.88
C ASP A 91 -12.76 -2.60 -4.66
N LEU A 92 -12.64 -3.03 -3.39
CA LEU A 92 -12.51 -4.44 -3.03
C LEU A 92 -13.73 -5.24 -3.51
N ILE A 93 -14.94 -4.73 -3.28
CA ILE A 93 -16.18 -5.41 -3.70
C ILE A 93 -16.25 -5.53 -5.21
N ARG A 94 -15.94 -4.46 -5.97
CA ARG A 94 -15.86 -4.52 -7.44
C ARG A 94 -14.84 -5.54 -7.92
N PHE A 95 -13.70 -5.62 -7.24
CA PHE A 95 -12.66 -6.61 -7.53
C PHE A 95 -13.10 -8.05 -7.25
N MET A 96 -13.83 -8.27 -6.16
CA MET A 96 -14.42 -9.57 -5.81
C MET A 96 -15.52 -10.00 -6.79
N LYS A 97 -16.38 -9.05 -7.23
CA LYS A 97 -17.39 -9.26 -8.28
C LYS A 97 -16.77 -9.69 -9.60
N ALA A 98 -15.71 -9.01 -10.05
CA ALA A 98 -15.00 -9.35 -11.27
C ALA A 98 -14.37 -10.75 -11.25
N ARG A 99 -14.27 -11.37 -10.06
CA ARG A 99 -13.74 -12.73 -9.84
C ARG A 99 -14.80 -13.74 -9.45
N ALA A 100 -16.08 -13.38 -9.54
CA ALA A 100 -17.21 -14.24 -9.18
C ALA A 100 -17.09 -14.84 -7.76
N VAL A 101 -16.56 -14.05 -6.80
CA VAL A 101 -16.53 -14.46 -5.39
C VAL A 101 -17.96 -14.53 -4.86
N ALA A 102 -18.28 -15.59 -4.09
CA ALA A 102 -19.57 -15.73 -3.42
C ALA A 102 -19.71 -14.69 -2.27
N MET A 103 -20.55 -13.68 -2.52
CA MET A 103 -20.78 -12.53 -1.62
C MET A 103 -22.19 -12.58 -1.02
N PRO A 104 -22.39 -11.95 0.15
CA PRO A 104 -23.73 -11.64 0.65
C PRO A 104 -24.55 -10.87 -0.40
N ASP A 105 -25.83 -11.23 -0.57
CA ASP A 105 -26.69 -10.68 -1.63
C ASP A 105 -26.73 -9.15 -1.61
N TRP A 106 -26.79 -8.57 -0.41
CA TRP A 106 -26.85 -7.12 -0.20
C TRP A 106 -25.55 -6.37 -0.56
N LEU A 107 -24.43 -7.07 -0.81
CA LEU A 107 -23.19 -6.48 -1.35
C LEU A 107 -23.09 -6.63 -2.89
N THR A 108 -24.06 -7.29 -3.52
CA THR A 108 -24.02 -7.55 -4.98
C THR A 108 -24.54 -6.39 -5.84
N GLU A 109 -25.20 -5.40 -5.23
CA GLU A 109 -25.76 -4.22 -5.90
C GLU A 109 -24.69 -3.34 -6.57
N ASP A 110 -25.02 -2.74 -7.73
CA ASP A 110 -24.15 -1.84 -8.49
C ASP A 110 -24.86 -0.49 -8.72
N PRO A 111 -24.33 0.65 -8.22
CA PRO A 111 -23.07 0.79 -7.47
C PRO A 111 -23.07 0.03 -6.13
N VAL A 112 -21.87 -0.28 -5.61
CA VAL A 112 -21.73 -0.88 -4.28
C VAL A 112 -22.40 0.05 -3.26
N PRO A 113 -23.27 -0.46 -2.37
CA PRO A 113 -23.98 0.39 -1.42
C PRO A 113 -23.02 1.01 -0.41
N ASP A 114 -23.40 2.17 0.11
CA ASP A 114 -22.71 2.81 1.23
C ASP A 114 -22.81 1.97 2.50
N ALA A 115 -21.96 2.27 3.49
CA ALA A 115 -21.98 1.57 4.76
C ALA A 115 -23.39 1.68 5.40
N PRO A 116 -24.03 0.56 5.77
CA PRO A 116 -25.44 0.55 6.16
C PRO A 116 -25.71 1.16 7.55
N TRP A 117 -24.66 1.57 8.26
CA TRP A 117 -24.75 2.20 9.57
C TRP A 117 -24.35 3.67 9.42
N PRO A 118 -25.25 4.63 9.72
CA PRO A 118 -24.99 6.05 9.51
C PRO A 118 -23.93 6.62 10.46
N ASP A 119 -23.74 6.00 11.62
CA ASP A 119 -22.77 6.43 12.63
C ASP A 119 -22.31 5.26 13.51
N GLN A 120 -21.34 5.55 14.38
CA GLN A 120 -20.76 4.57 15.30
C GLN A 120 -21.78 4.03 16.30
N ASN A 121 -22.78 4.81 16.74
CA ASN A 121 -23.78 4.36 17.70
C ASN A 121 -24.67 3.29 17.07
N ALA A 122 -25.17 3.56 15.85
CA ALA A 122 -25.95 2.60 15.08
C ALA A 122 -25.15 1.31 14.78
N PHE A 123 -23.85 1.44 14.53
CA PHE A 123 -22.96 0.28 14.37
C PHE A 123 -22.82 -0.56 15.65
N ILE A 124 -22.66 0.09 16.81
CA ILE A 124 -22.57 -0.59 18.12
C ILE A 124 -23.89 -1.29 18.46
N GLU A 125 -25.03 -0.64 18.25
CA GLU A 125 -26.35 -1.24 18.45
C GLU A 125 -26.55 -2.48 17.55
N ALA A 126 -25.98 -2.44 16.34
CA ALA A 126 -26.03 -3.55 15.40
C ALA A 126 -25.02 -4.68 15.69
N ALA A 127 -24.17 -4.59 16.72
CA ALA A 127 -23.06 -5.54 16.98
C ALA A 127 -23.49 -7.02 16.98
N GLY A 128 -24.70 -7.32 17.47
CA GLY A 128 -25.29 -8.67 17.50
C GLY A 128 -26.12 -9.05 16.27
N SER A 129 -26.16 -8.20 15.24
CA SER A 129 -26.99 -8.43 14.05
C SER A 129 -26.42 -9.52 13.13
N GLN A 130 -27.32 -10.22 12.44
CA GLN A 130 -26.95 -11.19 11.41
C GLN A 130 -26.11 -10.55 10.29
N ARG A 131 -26.39 -9.29 9.93
CA ARG A 131 -25.65 -8.55 8.89
C ARG A 131 -24.17 -8.39 9.25
N LEU A 132 -23.85 -7.99 10.48
CA LEU A 132 -22.44 -7.87 10.91
C LEU A 132 -21.75 -9.23 11.02
N ALA A 133 -22.45 -10.25 11.52
CA ALA A 133 -21.91 -11.60 11.60
C ALA A 133 -21.59 -12.16 10.19
N GLU A 134 -22.49 -11.97 9.24
CA GLU A 134 -22.32 -12.38 7.84
C GLU A 134 -21.17 -11.63 7.16
N LEU A 135 -21.09 -10.30 7.34
CA LEU A 135 -20.01 -9.49 6.79
C LEU A 135 -18.65 -9.94 7.33
N ARG A 136 -18.54 -10.21 8.64
CA ARG A 136 -17.30 -10.67 9.26
C ARG A 136 -16.88 -12.05 8.75
N ALA A 137 -17.82 -12.99 8.67
CA ALA A 137 -17.55 -14.33 8.13
C ALA A 137 -17.17 -14.27 6.63
N PHE A 138 -17.74 -13.34 5.87
CA PHE A 138 -17.36 -13.08 4.48
C PHE A 138 -15.95 -12.56 4.35
N LEU A 139 -15.56 -11.59 5.16
CA LEU A 139 -14.20 -11.06 5.15
C LEU A 139 -13.18 -12.09 5.64
N ASP A 140 -13.57 -12.96 6.58
CA ASP A 140 -12.68 -14.00 7.09
C ASP A 140 -12.39 -15.08 6.03
N ARG A 141 -13.43 -15.57 5.34
CA ARG A 141 -13.27 -16.61 4.31
C ARG A 141 -12.60 -16.10 3.02
N THR A 142 -12.53 -14.79 2.81
CA THR A 142 -12.01 -14.18 1.58
C THR A 142 -10.66 -13.48 1.76
N LYS A 143 -9.92 -13.77 2.84
CA LYS A 143 -8.61 -13.16 3.10
C LYS A 143 -7.66 -13.24 1.92
N ALA A 144 -7.52 -14.40 1.28
CA ALA A 144 -6.65 -14.56 0.11
C ALA A 144 -7.01 -13.60 -1.05
N VAL A 145 -8.31 -13.35 -1.27
CA VAL A 145 -8.77 -12.40 -2.29
C VAL A 145 -8.46 -10.96 -1.88
N GLN A 146 -8.58 -10.63 -0.59
CA GLN A 146 -8.20 -9.31 -0.06
C GLN A 146 -6.69 -9.07 -0.22
N VAL A 147 -5.85 -10.07 0.03
CA VAL A 147 -4.40 -9.96 -0.23
C VAL A 147 -4.14 -9.67 -1.71
N ALA A 148 -4.78 -10.42 -2.61
CA ALA A 148 -4.63 -10.20 -4.05
C ALA A 148 -5.10 -8.79 -4.48
N PHE A 149 -6.11 -8.23 -3.81
CA PHE A 149 -6.54 -6.86 -4.03
C PHE A 149 -5.48 -5.85 -3.57
N ILE A 150 -4.96 -6.01 -2.34
CA ILE A 150 -3.90 -5.15 -1.79
C ILE A 150 -2.65 -5.21 -2.68
N PHE A 151 -2.27 -6.40 -3.16
CA PHE A 151 -1.16 -6.58 -4.08
C PHE A 151 -1.36 -5.78 -5.37
N LYS A 152 -2.51 -5.94 -6.04
CA LYS A 152 -2.84 -5.19 -7.26
C LYS A 152 -2.83 -3.67 -7.02
N ARG A 153 -3.39 -3.23 -5.89
CA ARG A 153 -3.39 -1.82 -5.51
C ARG A 153 -1.96 -1.31 -5.32
N ALA A 154 -1.11 -2.07 -4.64
CA ALA A 154 0.30 -1.72 -4.44
C ALA A 154 1.05 -1.60 -5.78
N GLU A 155 0.86 -2.53 -6.72
CA GLU A 155 1.46 -2.41 -8.06
C GLU A 155 1.07 -1.08 -8.72
N GLN A 156 -0.22 -0.75 -8.74
CA GLN A 156 -0.72 0.52 -9.31
C GLN A 156 -0.15 1.75 -8.57
N SER A 157 -0.03 1.67 -7.25
CA SER A 157 0.58 2.71 -6.43
C SER A 157 2.06 2.92 -6.77
N LEU A 158 2.83 1.86 -7.03
CA LEU A 158 4.23 1.97 -7.43
C LEU A 158 4.39 2.71 -8.77
N HIS A 159 3.51 2.42 -9.74
CA HIS A 159 3.49 3.17 -11.01
C HIS A 159 3.29 4.67 -10.78
N ARG A 160 2.25 5.05 -10.01
CA ARG A 160 1.96 6.46 -9.73
C ARG A 160 3.08 7.15 -8.95
N VAL A 161 3.71 6.46 -8.01
CA VAL A 161 4.83 7.00 -7.24
C VAL A 161 6.02 7.30 -8.14
N ILE A 162 6.40 6.39 -9.05
CA ILE A 162 7.50 6.60 -10.01
C ILE A 162 7.19 7.75 -10.99
N GLU A 163 5.93 7.90 -11.40
CA GLU A 163 5.53 9.01 -12.27
C GLU A 163 5.59 10.36 -11.56
N ALA A 164 5.30 10.39 -10.26
CA ALA A 164 5.19 11.60 -9.46
C ALA A 164 6.50 12.08 -8.80
N VAL A 165 7.62 11.36 -8.97
CA VAL A 165 8.94 11.82 -8.50
C VAL A 165 9.63 12.71 -9.54
N PRO A 166 10.52 13.63 -9.12
CA PRO A 166 11.34 14.42 -10.04
C PRO A 166 12.10 13.55 -11.04
N ASP A 167 12.26 14.02 -12.27
CA ASP A 167 12.90 13.24 -13.34
C ASP A 167 14.33 12.80 -12.99
N ASP A 168 15.09 13.64 -12.29
CA ASP A 168 16.46 13.36 -11.83
C ASP A 168 16.52 12.32 -10.69
N GLN A 169 15.40 12.00 -10.05
CA GLN A 169 15.28 11.01 -8.98
C GLN A 169 14.59 9.73 -9.44
N ARG A 170 13.98 9.71 -10.63
CA ARG A 170 13.14 8.60 -11.10
C ARG A 170 13.92 7.28 -11.19
N ASP A 171 15.14 7.31 -11.68
CA ASP A 171 15.99 6.11 -11.79
C ASP A 171 16.39 5.57 -10.41
N THR A 172 16.73 6.45 -9.48
CA THR A 172 17.06 6.09 -8.09
C THR A 172 15.89 5.42 -7.39
N VAL A 173 14.70 6.03 -7.46
CA VAL A 173 13.48 5.47 -6.85
C VAL A 173 13.07 4.16 -7.52
N THR A 174 13.19 4.06 -8.84
CA THR A 174 12.96 2.79 -9.57
C THR A 174 13.93 1.72 -9.12
N ALA A 175 15.21 2.04 -8.91
CA ALA A 175 16.21 1.10 -8.41
C ALA A 175 15.89 0.62 -6.98
N HIS A 176 15.44 1.51 -6.10
CA HIS A 176 15.00 1.12 -4.75
C HIS A 176 13.82 0.17 -4.76
N ILE A 177 12.78 0.47 -5.55
CA ILE A 177 11.63 -0.43 -5.73
C ILE A 177 12.12 -1.77 -6.29
N THR A 178 12.96 -1.75 -7.33
CA THR A 178 13.51 -2.97 -7.95
C THR A 178 14.25 -3.83 -6.91
N GLU A 179 15.05 -3.23 -6.04
CA GLU A 179 15.81 -3.95 -5.04
C GLU A 179 14.91 -4.56 -3.96
N LEU A 180 13.91 -3.81 -3.49
CA LEU A 180 12.91 -4.29 -2.53
C LEU A 180 12.06 -5.42 -3.12
N SER A 181 11.68 -5.32 -4.40
CA SER A 181 10.85 -6.33 -5.08
C SER A 181 11.54 -7.66 -5.31
N LYS A 182 12.86 -7.78 -5.09
CA LYS A 182 13.61 -9.04 -5.25
C LYS A 182 13.34 -10.04 -4.13
N ARG A 183 12.76 -9.61 -3.01
CA ARG A 183 12.59 -10.43 -1.81
C ARG A 183 11.19 -10.25 -1.22
N PRO A 184 10.59 -11.30 -0.62
CA PRO A 184 9.24 -11.21 -0.06
C PRO A 184 9.09 -10.15 1.04
N GLY A 185 10.10 -9.97 1.89
CA GLY A 185 10.08 -8.94 2.93
C GLY A 185 10.03 -7.51 2.38
N GLY A 186 10.71 -7.27 1.25
CA GLY A 186 10.65 -5.98 0.54
C GLY A 186 9.32 -5.74 -0.15
N VAL A 187 8.75 -6.75 -0.82
CA VAL A 187 7.40 -6.65 -1.41
C VAL A 187 6.35 -6.40 -0.32
N TYR A 188 6.45 -7.10 0.81
CA TYR A 188 5.61 -6.87 1.97
C TYR A 188 5.70 -5.42 2.46
N ALA A 189 6.90 -4.88 2.66
CA ALA A 189 7.09 -3.51 3.11
C ALA A 189 6.46 -2.50 2.13
N LEU A 190 6.60 -2.70 0.82
CA LEU A 190 5.96 -1.86 -0.20
C LEU A 190 4.42 -1.93 -0.12
N MET A 191 3.86 -3.14 -0.05
CA MET A 191 2.41 -3.36 0.03
C MET A 191 1.81 -2.77 1.31
N ASP A 192 2.41 -3.11 2.45
CA ASP A 192 1.92 -2.68 3.77
C ASP A 192 2.06 -1.17 3.95
N TYR A 193 3.16 -0.56 3.50
CA TYR A 193 3.33 0.90 3.65
C TYR A 193 2.31 1.69 2.83
N VAL A 194 1.98 1.22 1.62
CA VAL A 194 0.88 1.79 0.82
C VAL A 194 -0.45 1.62 1.55
N ASN A 195 -0.73 0.45 2.13
CA ASN A 195 -1.95 0.22 2.90
C ASN A 195 -2.03 1.10 4.17
N PHE A 196 -0.87 1.33 4.80
CA PHE A 196 -0.73 1.99 6.09
C PHE A 196 -0.74 3.52 5.99
N LYS A 197 0.08 4.09 5.09
CA LYS A 197 0.34 5.54 4.99
C LYS A 197 0.03 6.12 3.62
N GLY A 198 -0.36 5.27 2.67
CA GLY A 198 -0.64 5.70 1.31
C GLY A 198 0.61 5.99 0.49
N GLU A 199 0.37 6.51 -0.71
CA GLU A 199 1.42 6.78 -1.69
C GLU A 199 2.20 8.07 -1.38
N GLY A 200 1.57 9.01 -0.66
CA GLY A 200 2.16 10.32 -0.36
C GLY A 200 2.11 11.28 -1.53
N LEU A 201 1.09 11.14 -2.39
CA LEU A 201 0.85 11.98 -3.58
C LEU A 201 -0.16 13.11 -3.32
N SER A 202 -1.00 12.97 -2.29
CA SER A 202 -1.98 14.00 -1.93
C SER A 202 -1.30 15.24 -1.35
N SER A 203 -1.71 16.42 -1.82
CA SER A 203 -1.30 17.70 -1.24
C SER A 203 -1.92 17.95 0.14
N GLN A 204 -2.92 17.16 0.54
CA GLN A 204 -3.54 17.23 1.87
C GLN A 204 -2.81 16.36 2.89
N GLU A 205 -1.94 15.45 2.45
CA GLU A 205 -1.16 14.54 3.29
C GLU A 205 0.26 15.06 3.50
N VAL A 206 0.38 16.33 3.89
CA VAL A 206 1.65 16.99 4.16
C VAL A 206 1.57 17.85 5.43
N TYR A 207 2.68 17.92 6.17
CA TYR A 207 2.90 18.94 7.19
C TYR A 207 4.10 19.79 6.81
N ARG A 208 3.92 21.11 6.78
CA ARG A 208 4.99 22.07 6.40
C ARG A 208 5.64 21.72 5.05
N GLY A 209 4.83 21.27 4.09
CA GLY A 209 5.28 20.86 2.75
C GLY A 209 5.97 19.50 2.69
N GLN A 210 6.06 18.76 3.80
CA GLN A 210 6.67 17.43 3.87
C GLN A 210 5.59 16.35 4.00
N GLY A 211 5.52 15.46 3.00
CA GLY A 211 4.65 14.28 3.03
C GLY A 211 5.26 13.10 3.80
N TRP A 212 4.48 12.03 3.93
CA TRP A 212 4.85 10.84 4.72
C TRP A 212 4.46 9.50 4.10
N GLY A 213 4.04 9.49 2.83
CA GLY A 213 3.70 8.26 2.14
C GLY A 213 4.91 7.59 1.49
N LEU A 214 4.64 6.52 0.73
CA LEU A 214 5.68 5.69 0.12
C LEU A 214 6.69 6.50 -0.70
N ARG A 215 6.24 7.52 -1.44
CA ARG A 215 7.12 8.41 -2.23
C ARG A 215 8.23 9.02 -1.38
N GLN A 216 7.90 9.53 -0.20
CA GLN A 216 8.89 10.20 0.66
C GLN A 216 9.86 9.20 1.28
N VAL A 217 9.41 7.99 1.61
CA VAL A 217 10.30 6.92 2.09
C VAL A 217 11.32 6.56 1.02
N LEU A 218 10.88 6.32 -0.21
CA LEU A 218 11.76 5.92 -1.31
C LEU A 218 12.78 7.02 -1.66
N LEU A 219 12.37 8.31 -1.63
CA LEU A 219 13.28 9.43 -1.85
C LEU A 219 14.31 9.61 -0.72
N GLU A 220 14.02 9.12 0.49
CA GLU A 220 14.90 9.25 1.66
C GLU A 220 15.74 8.00 1.94
N MET A 221 15.63 6.97 1.10
CA MET A 221 16.52 5.82 1.15
C MET A 221 17.94 6.25 0.74
N GLU A 222 18.88 6.16 1.67
CA GLU A 222 20.26 6.53 1.42
C GLU A 222 21.10 5.30 1.04
N PRO A 223 21.87 5.32 -0.07
CA PRO A 223 22.72 4.21 -0.43
C PRO A 223 23.82 3.97 0.63
N GLY A 224 24.10 2.69 0.93
CA GLY A 224 25.29 2.29 1.71
C GLY A 224 25.23 2.51 3.23
N LYS A 225 24.09 2.94 3.81
CA LYS A 225 23.94 3.07 5.28
C LYS A 225 23.58 1.78 6.02
N ALA A 226 22.90 0.85 5.35
CA ALA A 226 22.48 -0.44 5.92
C ALA A 226 22.74 -1.58 4.92
N ASP A 227 22.85 -2.80 5.44
CA ASP A 227 23.30 -3.99 4.72
C ASP A 227 22.30 -4.41 3.62
N THR A 228 21.01 -4.16 3.83
CA THR A 228 19.94 -4.53 2.88
C THR A 228 19.04 -3.36 2.48
N ALA A 229 18.38 -3.45 1.31
CA ALA A 229 17.36 -2.49 0.90
C ALA A 229 16.21 -2.39 1.89
N LEU A 230 15.82 -3.51 2.49
CA LEU A 230 14.72 -3.56 3.45
C LEU A 230 15.06 -2.78 4.73
N GLU A 231 16.28 -2.90 5.25
CA GLU A 231 16.74 -2.09 6.38
C GLU A 231 16.79 -0.60 6.03
N ARG A 232 17.34 -0.26 4.85
CA ARG A 232 17.33 1.13 4.37
C ARG A 232 15.92 1.70 4.26
N PHE A 233 14.97 0.91 3.80
CA PHE A 233 13.56 1.28 3.71
C PHE A 233 12.97 1.53 5.11
N ARG A 234 13.22 0.64 6.08
CA ARG A 234 12.76 0.80 7.47
C ARG A 234 13.33 2.06 8.11
N ASP A 235 14.62 2.32 7.94
CA ASP A 235 15.27 3.50 8.49
C ASP A 235 14.71 4.79 7.87
N ALA A 236 14.53 4.80 6.55
CA ALA A 236 13.92 5.93 5.85
C ALA A 236 12.47 6.16 6.31
N ALA A 237 11.68 5.09 6.40
CA ALA A 237 10.32 5.15 6.93
C ALA A 237 10.29 5.67 8.36
N GLY A 238 11.21 5.24 9.22
CA GLY A 238 11.33 5.71 10.60
C GLY A 238 11.62 7.21 10.69
N ARG A 239 12.53 7.73 9.85
CA ARG A 239 12.80 9.17 9.74
C ARG A 239 11.58 9.95 9.25
N VAL A 240 10.94 9.47 8.19
CA VAL A 240 9.75 10.10 7.60
C VAL A 240 8.61 10.19 8.62
N LEU A 241 8.34 9.11 9.35
CA LEU A 241 7.26 9.06 10.35
C LEU A 241 7.56 9.87 11.60
N THR A 242 8.82 9.87 12.06
CA THR A 242 9.25 10.75 13.16
C THR A 242 9.07 12.21 12.78
N ARG A 243 9.54 12.60 11.59
CA ARG A 243 9.39 13.97 11.07
C ARG A 243 7.93 14.40 10.93
N ARG A 244 7.05 13.51 10.47
CA ARG A 244 5.60 13.74 10.47
C ARG A 244 5.10 14.07 11.87
N ALA A 245 5.39 13.22 12.85
CA ALA A 245 4.91 13.37 14.21
C ALA A 245 5.45 14.62 14.93
N GLU A 246 6.68 15.05 14.59
CA GLU A 246 7.27 16.30 15.07
C GLU A 246 6.62 17.54 14.46
N ASN A 247 6.18 17.45 13.21
CA ASN A 247 5.50 18.54 12.51
C ASN A 247 3.99 18.60 12.78
N ALA A 248 3.39 17.57 13.40
CA ALA A 248 1.97 17.53 13.71
C ALA A 248 1.59 18.55 14.80
N GLU A 249 0.44 19.21 14.63
CA GLU A 249 -0.09 20.15 15.63
C GLU A 249 -0.54 19.44 16.90
N MET A 250 -1.15 18.27 16.75
CA MET A 250 -1.69 17.49 17.86
C MET A 250 -0.59 16.57 18.44
N PRO A 251 -0.26 16.68 19.75
CA PRO A 251 0.77 15.85 20.38
C PRO A 251 0.53 14.34 20.32
N ILE A 252 -0.71 13.92 20.10
CA ILE A 252 -1.11 12.50 20.01
C ILE A 252 -0.31 11.73 18.95
N GLU A 253 0.08 12.36 17.83
CA GLU A 253 0.89 11.70 16.82
C GLU A 253 2.24 11.28 17.39
N ARG A 254 2.89 12.17 18.15
CA ARG A 254 4.22 11.95 18.73
C ARG A 254 4.17 11.01 19.93
N GLU A 255 3.20 11.20 20.81
CA GLU A 255 3.16 10.54 22.12
C GLU A 255 2.51 9.15 22.05
N ARG A 256 1.51 8.96 21.17
CA ARG A 256 0.71 7.74 21.13
C ARG A 256 0.86 6.97 19.82
N TRP A 257 0.89 7.65 18.68
CA TRP A 257 0.85 6.96 17.38
C TRP A 257 2.24 6.56 16.87
N LEU A 258 3.23 7.45 16.98
CA LEU A 258 4.60 7.20 16.51
C LEU A 258 5.22 5.92 17.09
N PRO A 259 5.10 5.61 18.40
CA PRO A 259 5.60 4.34 18.94
C PRO A 259 4.99 3.11 18.24
N GLY A 260 3.68 3.15 17.97
CA GLY A 260 2.99 2.08 17.25
C GLY A 260 3.41 1.99 15.79
N TRP A 261 3.65 3.13 15.14
CA TRP A 261 4.14 3.19 13.77
C TRP A 261 5.55 2.62 13.64
N LEU A 262 6.47 3.00 14.53
CA LEU A 262 7.83 2.46 14.53
C LEU A 262 7.84 0.95 14.80
N LYS A 263 7.00 0.48 15.73
CA LYS A 263 6.80 -0.95 15.97
C LYS A 263 6.29 -1.69 14.73
N ARG A 264 5.41 -1.09 13.94
CA ARG A 264 4.96 -1.66 12.65
C ARG A 264 6.13 -1.83 11.68
N LEU A 265 7.05 -0.87 11.60
CA LEU A 265 8.24 -0.98 10.75
C LEU A 265 9.19 -2.11 11.17
N GLU A 266 9.17 -2.53 12.44
CA GLU A 266 9.93 -3.70 12.91
C GLU A 266 9.44 -5.01 12.32
N SER A 267 8.17 -5.06 11.90
CA SER A 267 7.61 -6.24 11.24
C SER A 267 8.16 -6.44 9.83
N TYR A 268 8.72 -5.40 9.19
CA TYR A 268 9.25 -5.46 7.82
C TYR A 268 10.55 -6.27 7.80
N ARG A 269 10.42 -7.57 7.62
CA ARG A 269 11.51 -8.55 7.64
C ARG A 269 11.27 -9.61 6.58
N GLU A 270 12.30 -10.36 6.25
CA GLU A 270 12.11 -11.54 5.41
C GLU A 270 11.30 -12.62 6.16
N PRO A 271 10.47 -13.41 5.46
CA PRO A 271 9.87 -14.61 6.04
C PRO A 271 10.98 -15.54 6.55
N THR A 272 10.75 -16.18 7.70
CA THR A 272 11.64 -17.25 8.17
C THR A 272 11.54 -18.49 7.28
N GLU A 273 12.44 -19.46 7.42
CA GLU A 273 12.33 -20.72 6.67
C GLU A 273 11.00 -21.46 6.96
N SER A 274 10.48 -21.38 8.18
CA SER A 274 9.15 -21.92 8.52
C SER A 274 8.01 -21.16 7.83
N ASP A 275 8.17 -19.86 7.62
CA ASP A 275 7.25 -19.04 6.85
C ASP A 275 7.45 -19.24 5.34
N ALA A 276 8.55 -19.88 4.91
CA ALA A 276 8.96 -20.13 3.52
C ALA A 276 8.71 -21.58 3.00
N LEU A 277 8.39 -22.54 3.88
CA LEU A 277 8.00 -23.94 3.59
C LEU A 277 6.48 -24.21 3.64
#